data_AF-D9XXM3-F1
#
_entry.id   AF-D9XXM3-F1
#
_cell.length_a   1.000
_cell.length_b   1.000
_cell.length_c   1.000
_cell.angle_alpha   90.00
_cell.angle_beta   90.00
_cell.angle_gamma   90.00
#
_symmetry.space_group_name_H-M   'P 1'
#
loop_
_entity.id
_entity.type
_entity.pdbx_description
1 polymer ?
#
loop_
_entity_poly.entity_id
_entity_poly.type
_entity_poly.pdbx_seq_one_letter_code
_entity_poly.pdbx_strand_id
1 'polypeptide(L)'
;MVSSESSSTGHEPVTDLSDLPPLWPGRRGLAAARPAVPLLAALALWGYAVRHTDVSRLDDFGLVTALHPAFWAGLVVLTAGFGFTVRGPRRAGGWPAAYVLGLLVMERATQALLYPTPLYAWAWKHDGVVDHLLTAGGLQTAGQVGDMAVYDQWPGFFAAQAALVRLLGVESTAMYMAWWPLVSSLMLLLPLLLIYRTFTEDPRLIWTAVWLFYVANWVGQDYFSPQSVAFALHLGVLAVVLRRYGRSHGGRARQRQAVWTVVLSVLVVAMVISHQLTPGMLAVSLLALCLLRRSRDWVPAVTTVVIFLAWCLTAALPFLSAAMPDMIRSVGDVGGNVATGYGTTPTGTGAVAASWAARLLSGTVMLLAVAGVWRQRVLRHGAMPLLLVAAAPLPMIVASSYGSEMIFRVLMFM
;
A
#
# COMPACT_ATOMS: atom_id res chain seq x y z
N MET A 1 -19.17 -71.39 -32.73
CA MET A 1 -18.20 -70.79 -33.67
C MET A 1 -18.05 -69.33 -33.27
N VAL A 2 -17.21 -69.06 -32.27
CA VAL A 2 -15.77 -68.75 -32.37
C VAL A 2 -15.53 -67.38 -33.03
N SER A 3 -15.03 -66.49 -32.18
CA SER A 3 -14.57 -65.13 -32.39
C SER A 3 -13.46 -65.01 -33.42
N SER A 4 -13.36 -63.85 -34.07
CA SER A 4 -12.08 -63.34 -34.58
C SER A 4 -12.09 -61.81 -34.61
N GLU A 5 -11.56 -61.22 -33.53
CA GLU A 5 -10.97 -59.89 -33.54
C GLU A 5 -9.64 -59.96 -34.32
N SER A 6 -9.42 -59.05 -35.26
CA SER A 6 -8.10 -58.83 -35.85
C SER A 6 -7.50 -57.54 -35.28
N SER A 7 -6.47 -57.72 -34.47
CA SER A 7 -5.61 -56.72 -33.85
C SER A 7 -4.93 -55.80 -34.87
N SER A 8 -5.16 -54.48 -34.77
CA SER A 8 -4.25 -53.48 -35.34
C SER A 8 -3.17 -53.13 -34.31
N THR A 9 -1.93 -53.52 -34.60
CA THR A 9 -0.74 -53.17 -33.82
C THR A 9 -0.48 -51.67 -33.95
N GLY A 10 -0.59 -50.93 -32.83
CA GLY A 10 -0.19 -49.54 -32.76
C GLY A 10 1.33 -49.40 -32.88
N HIS A 11 1.79 -48.73 -33.93
CA HIS A 11 3.11 -48.11 -33.96
C HIS A 11 3.08 -46.93 -32.99
N GLU A 12 3.84 -47.01 -31.89
CA GLU A 12 4.20 -45.82 -31.12
C GLU A 12 5.00 -44.89 -32.04
N PRO A 13 4.63 -43.61 -32.19
CA PRO A 13 5.44 -42.66 -32.93
C PRO A 13 6.73 -42.41 -32.15
N VAL A 14 7.85 -42.91 -32.69
CA VAL A 14 9.20 -42.51 -32.26
C VAL A 14 9.27 -41.00 -32.40
N THR A 15 9.47 -40.31 -31.28
CA THR A 15 9.67 -38.87 -31.24
C THR A 15 11.01 -38.57 -31.92
N ASP A 16 10.95 -38.08 -33.16
CA ASP A 16 12.14 -37.69 -33.92
C ASP A 16 12.75 -36.43 -33.26
N LEU A 17 14.08 -36.40 -33.11
CA LEU A 17 14.80 -35.28 -32.51
C LEU A 17 14.60 -33.96 -33.27
N SER A 18 14.12 -34.01 -34.51
CA SER A 18 13.70 -32.85 -35.30
C SER A 18 12.39 -32.20 -34.85
N ASP A 19 11.59 -32.84 -33.98
CA ASP A 19 10.37 -32.26 -33.40
C ASP A 19 10.65 -31.38 -32.16
N LEU A 20 11.92 -31.28 -31.73
CA LEU A 20 12.31 -30.37 -30.67
C LEU A 20 12.30 -28.92 -31.20
N PRO A 21 11.56 -27.99 -30.58
CA PRO A 21 11.58 -26.60 -30.99
C PRO A 21 13.01 -26.04 -30.92
N PRO A 22 13.44 -25.20 -31.88
CA PRO A 22 14.80 -24.71 -31.91
C PRO A 22 15.15 -23.95 -30.62
N LEU A 23 16.29 -24.29 -30.02
CA LEU A 23 16.83 -23.72 -28.78
C LEU A 23 17.28 -22.25 -28.91
N TRP A 24 17.25 -21.68 -30.12
CA TRP A 24 17.62 -20.29 -30.34
C TRP A 24 16.39 -19.38 -30.28
N PRO A 25 16.42 -18.31 -29.46
CA PRO A 25 15.31 -17.38 -29.37
C PRO A 25 15.15 -16.71 -30.74
N GLY A 26 14.16 -17.13 -31.52
CA GLY A 26 13.80 -16.47 -32.77
C GLY A 26 13.47 -14.99 -32.54
N ARG A 27 13.19 -14.23 -33.60
CA ARG A 27 12.83 -12.78 -33.57
C ARG A 27 11.85 -12.34 -32.45
N ARG A 28 11.08 -13.27 -31.86
CA ARG A 28 10.26 -13.08 -30.65
C ARG A 28 11.07 -12.82 -29.36
N GLY A 29 12.21 -13.47 -29.15
CA GLY A 29 13.09 -13.26 -27.99
C GLY A 29 13.78 -11.89 -27.99
N LEU A 30 14.24 -11.44 -29.16
CA LEU A 30 14.77 -10.07 -29.34
C LEU A 30 13.69 -9.00 -29.11
N ALA A 31 12.44 -9.26 -29.48
CA ALA A 31 11.33 -8.35 -29.21
C ALA A 31 10.92 -8.32 -27.73
N ALA A 32 11.05 -9.45 -27.02
CA ALA A 32 10.78 -9.58 -25.59
C ALA A 32 11.86 -8.94 -24.70
N ALA A 33 13.11 -8.85 -25.17
CA ALA A 33 14.22 -8.19 -24.48
C ALA A 33 14.26 -6.66 -24.66
N ARG A 34 13.49 -6.10 -25.61
CA ARG A 34 13.44 -4.64 -25.85
C ARG A 34 13.09 -3.81 -24.62
N PRO A 35 12.15 -4.22 -23.75
CA PRO A 35 11.87 -3.47 -22.52
C PRO A 35 12.94 -3.61 -21.44
N ALA A 36 13.84 -4.59 -21.53
CA ALA A 36 14.93 -4.75 -20.57
C ALA A 36 15.95 -3.60 -20.68
N VAL A 37 16.23 -3.14 -21.91
CA VAL A 37 17.26 -2.12 -22.17
C VAL A 37 16.97 -0.80 -21.44
N PRO A 38 15.77 -0.16 -21.57
CA PRO A 38 15.50 1.06 -20.81
C PRO A 38 15.46 0.83 -19.31
N LEU A 39 14.97 -0.34 -18.84
CA LEU A 39 14.93 -0.65 -17.41
C LEU A 39 16.35 -0.75 -16.83
N LEU A 40 17.23 -1.52 -17.47
CA LEU A 40 18.63 -1.67 -17.05
C LEU A 40 19.38 -0.34 -17.15
N ALA A 41 19.14 0.45 -18.20
CA ALA A 41 19.73 1.79 -18.33
C ALA A 41 19.26 2.72 -17.20
N ALA A 42 17.98 2.73 -16.86
CA ALA A 42 17.44 3.53 -15.76
C ALA A 42 18.05 3.10 -14.41
N LEU A 43 18.15 1.80 -14.15
CA LEU A 43 18.76 1.28 -12.91
C LEU A 43 20.27 1.53 -12.85
N ALA A 44 20.98 1.48 -13.99
CA ALA A 44 22.40 1.84 -14.04
C ALA A 44 22.61 3.33 -13.79
N LEU A 45 21.77 4.20 -14.36
CA LEU A 45 21.77 5.65 -14.10
C LEU A 45 21.46 5.95 -12.63
N TRP A 46 20.49 5.24 -12.04
CA TRP A 46 20.18 5.33 -10.62
C TRP A 46 21.37 4.90 -9.74
N GLY A 47 21.96 3.74 -10.02
CA GLY A 47 23.12 3.24 -9.27
C GLY A 47 24.34 4.16 -9.38
N TYR A 48 24.57 4.75 -10.56
CA TYR A 48 25.56 5.79 -10.76
C TYR A 48 25.22 7.02 -9.90
N ALA A 49 23.98 7.50 -9.93
CA ALA A 49 23.57 8.68 -9.19
C ALA A 49 23.72 8.51 -7.68
N VAL A 50 23.28 7.37 -7.12
CA VAL A 50 23.40 7.07 -5.69
C VAL A 50 24.86 7.08 -5.24
N ARG A 51 25.79 6.55 -6.06
CA ARG A 51 27.23 6.53 -5.74
C ARG A 51 27.92 7.90 -5.84
N HIS A 52 27.37 8.82 -6.61
CA HIS A 52 27.96 10.13 -6.90
C HIS A 52 27.15 11.31 -6.33
N THR A 53 26.18 11.02 -5.46
CA THR A 53 25.43 12.04 -4.73
C THR A 53 26.11 12.29 -3.38
N ASP A 54 26.49 13.54 -3.13
CA ASP A 54 27.07 13.96 -1.86
C ASP A 54 25.99 14.60 -0.99
N VAL A 55 25.63 13.94 0.12
CA VAL A 55 24.63 14.43 1.07
C VAL A 55 25.23 15.20 2.25
N SER A 56 26.55 15.48 2.24
CA SER A 56 27.21 16.23 3.32
C SER A 56 26.82 17.71 3.36
N ARG A 57 26.31 18.25 2.25
CA ARG A 57 25.91 19.65 2.10
C ARG A 57 24.56 19.74 1.42
N LEU A 58 23.49 19.52 2.19
CA LEU A 58 22.12 19.73 1.74
C LEU A 58 21.75 21.21 1.86
N ASP A 59 21.07 21.73 0.85
CA ASP A 59 20.41 23.03 0.90
C ASP A 59 18.95 22.87 1.39
N ASP A 60 18.20 23.99 1.36
CA ASP A 60 16.79 24.03 1.75
C ASP A 60 15.87 23.06 0.98
N PHE A 61 16.27 22.59 -0.22
CA PHE A 61 15.51 21.68 -1.08
C PHE A 61 15.89 20.20 -0.86
N GLY A 62 16.90 19.93 -0.04
CA GLY A 62 17.31 18.58 0.34
C GLY A 62 17.76 17.72 -0.85
N LEU A 63 17.23 16.50 -0.95
CA LEU A 63 17.65 15.56 -2.00
C LEU A 63 17.32 16.03 -3.42
N VAL A 64 16.33 16.90 -3.61
CA VAL A 64 15.88 17.29 -4.96
C VAL A 64 17.01 17.97 -5.74
N THR A 65 17.77 18.82 -5.07
CA THR A 65 18.92 19.56 -5.62
C THR A 65 20.24 18.81 -5.43
N ALA A 66 20.36 18.00 -4.37
CA ALA A 66 21.58 17.24 -4.09
C ALA A 66 21.77 16.02 -5.00
N LEU A 67 20.68 15.35 -5.43
CA LEU A 67 20.75 14.16 -6.26
C LEU A 67 21.48 14.43 -7.58
N HIS A 68 22.46 13.58 -7.90
CA HIS A 68 23.18 13.67 -9.17
C HIS A 68 22.20 13.66 -10.37
N PRO A 69 22.36 14.51 -11.41
CA PRO A 69 21.42 14.63 -12.54
C PRO A 69 21.06 13.32 -13.26
N ALA A 70 21.96 12.33 -13.19
CA ALA A 70 21.72 10.98 -13.68
C ALA A 70 20.48 10.31 -13.06
N PHE A 71 20.11 10.64 -11.81
CA PHE A 71 18.88 10.16 -11.17
C PHE A 71 17.65 10.57 -11.97
N TRP A 72 17.55 11.86 -12.31
CA TRP A 72 16.44 12.42 -13.07
C TRP A 72 16.39 11.87 -14.49
N ALA A 73 17.55 11.74 -15.15
CA ALA A 73 17.64 11.08 -16.46
C ALA A 73 17.16 9.62 -16.39
N GLY A 74 17.57 8.88 -15.35
CA GLY A 74 17.13 7.52 -15.11
C GLY A 74 15.62 7.42 -14.91
N LEU A 75 15.02 8.35 -14.16
CA LEU A 75 13.58 8.39 -13.92
C LEU A 75 12.78 8.66 -15.20
N VAL A 76 13.29 9.55 -16.08
CA VAL A 76 12.71 9.80 -17.41
C VAL A 76 12.78 8.54 -18.28
N VAL A 77 13.93 7.87 -18.32
CA VAL A 77 14.11 6.62 -19.08
C VAL A 77 13.18 5.52 -18.55
N LEU A 78 13.07 5.38 -17.22
CA LEU A 78 12.18 4.42 -16.58
C LEU A 78 10.71 4.69 -16.95
N THR A 79 10.27 5.94 -16.83
CA THR A 79 8.89 6.35 -17.13
C THR A 79 8.55 6.16 -18.61
N ALA A 80 9.48 6.52 -19.51
CA ALA A 80 9.31 6.31 -20.94
C ALA A 80 9.24 4.82 -21.31
N GLY A 81 10.11 4.00 -20.69
CA GLY A 81 10.12 2.55 -20.85
C GLY A 81 8.82 1.90 -20.33
N PHE A 82 8.32 2.34 -19.17
CA PHE A 82 7.02 1.92 -18.65
C PHE A 82 5.90 2.24 -19.65
N GLY A 83 5.83 3.48 -20.14
CA GLY A 83 4.86 3.89 -21.16
C GLY A 83 4.96 3.06 -22.45
N PHE A 84 6.17 2.67 -22.87
CA PHE A 84 6.39 1.78 -24.01
C PHE A 84 5.84 0.36 -23.77
N THR A 85 5.99 -0.18 -22.55
CA THR A 85 5.48 -1.51 -22.19
C THR A 85 3.96 -1.56 -22.17
N VAL A 86 3.33 -0.55 -21.55
CA VAL A 86 1.88 -0.48 -21.38
C VAL A 86 1.16 -0.23 -22.71
N ARG A 87 1.74 0.52 -23.65
CA ARG A 87 1.10 0.78 -24.95
C ARG A 87 0.95 -0.44 -25.86
N GLY A 88 1.66 -1.56 -25.62
CA GLY A 88 1.56 -2.77 -26.46
C GLY A 88 0.91 -3.95 -25.72
N PRO A 89 -0.28 -4.46 -26.12
CA PRO A 89 -0.93 -5.56 -25.40
C PRO A 89 -0.14 -6.88 -25.56
N ARG A 90 0.53 -7.06 -26.70
CA ARG A 90 1.48 -8.17 -26.96
C ARG A 90 2.82 -8.04 -26.22
N ARG A 91 3.06 -6.91 -25.53
CA ARG A 91 4.29 -6.61 -24.79
C ARG A 91 4.11 -6.70 -23.27
N ALA A 92 2.85 -6.79 -22.82
CA ALA A 92 2.44 -6.85 -21.42
C ALA A 92 2.66 -8.25 -20.81
N GLY A 93 3.91 -8.73 -20.83
CA GLY A 93 4.36 -9.81 -19.94
C GLY A 93 4.57 -9.29 -18.51
N GLY A 94 5.53 -9.86 -17.78
CA GLY A 94 5.94 -9.35 -16.44
C GLY A 94 6.63 -7.97 -16.44
N TRP A 95 6.77 -7.31 -17.60
CA TRP A 95 7.50 -6.06 -17.74
C TRP A 95 6.91 -4.87 -16.98
N PRO A 96 5.60 -4.56 -17.05
CA PRO A 96 5.06 -3.46 -16.26
C PRO A 96 5.31 -3.64 -14.76
N ALA A 97 5.27 -4.89 -14.26
CA ALA A 97 5.65 -5.21 -12.89
C ALA A 97 7.12 -4.87 -12.63
N ALA A 98 8.04 -5.29 -13.50
CA ALA A 98 9.46 -4.98 -13.38
C ALA A 98 9.75 -3.47 -13.38
N TYR A 99 9.03 -2.69 -14.19
CA TYR A 99 9.13 -1.23 -14.20
C TYR A 99 8.57 -0.59 -12.94
N VAL A 100 7.44 -1.08 -12.41
CA VAL A 100 6.91 -0.64 -11.10
C VAL A 100 7.89 -0.97 -9.98
N LEU A 101 8.50 -2.16 -9.99
CA LEU A 101 9.55 -2.50 -9.03
C LEU A 101 10.77 -1.58 -9.17
N GLY A 102 11.17 -1.26 -10.40
CA GLY A 102 12.22 -0.28 -10.67
C GLY A 102 11.88 1.10 -10.12
N LEU A 103 10.64 1.55 -10.26
CA LEU A 103 10.15 2.80 -9.70
C LEU A 103 10.26 2.78 -8.17
N LEU A 104 9.78 1.72 -7.53
CA LEU A 104 9.84 1.56 -6.07
C LEU A 104 11.27 1.55 -5.55
N VAL A 105 12.19 0.88 -6.24
CA VAL A 105 13.62 0.91 -5.90
C VAL A 105 14.16 2.34 -6.02
N MET A 106 13.92 3.02 -7.14
CA MET A 106 14.40 4.39 -7.35
C MET A 106 13.79 5.40 -6.37
N GLU A 107 12.52 5.25 -5.98
CA GLU A 107 11.85 6.20 -5.10
C GLU A 107 12.12 5.90 -3.62
N ARG A 108 11.98 4.64 -3.21
CA ARG A 108 11.95 4.23 -1.79
C ARG A 108 13.30 3.73 -1.28
N ALA A 109 14.13 3.10 -2.12
CA ALA A 109 15.45 2.61 -1.69
C ALA A 109 16.54 3.70 -1.72
N THR A 110 16.36 4.75 -2.52
CA THR A 110 17.35 5.84 -2.64
C THR A 110 17.69 6.45 -1.29
N GLN A 111 16.69 6.67 -0.43
CA GLN A 111 16.95 7.26 0.89
C GLN A 111 17.74 6.32 1.80
N ALA A 112 17.40 5.03 1.81
CA ALA A 112 18.11 4.03 2.61
C ALA A 112 19.59 3.85 2.18
N LEU A 113 19.91 4.16 0.93
CA LEU A 113 21.27 4.07 0.40
C LEU A 113 22.06 5.37 0.56
N LEU A 114 21.40 6.53 0.57
CA LEU A 114 22.06 7.83 0.70
C LEU A 114 22.24 8.25 2.15
N TYR A 115 21.31 7.90 3.03
CA TYR A 115 21.38 8.28 4.44
C TYR A 115 21.68 7.07 5.34
N PRO A 116 22.55 7.23 6.35
CA PRO A 116 22.81 6.19 7.33
C PRO A 116 21.66 6.03 8.35
N THR A 117 20.69 6.94 8.35
CA THR A 117 19.60 7.00 9.33
C THR A 117 18.24 7.09 8.64
N PRO A 118 17.15 6.63 9.28
CA PRO A 118 15.79 6.80 8.75
C PRO A 118 15.42 8.27 8.53
N LEU A 119 14.58 8.51 7.52
CA LEU A 119 14.15 9.86 7.15
C LEU A 119 13.33 10.55 8.25
N TYR A 120 12.39 9.83 8.85
CA TYR A 120 11.42 10.41 9.78
C TYR A 120 11.85 10.16 11.22
N ALA A 121 11.95 11.25 12.00
CA ALA A 121 12.29 11.18 13.42
C ALA A 121 11.35 10.25 14.21
N TRP A 122 10.08 10.16 13.81
CA TRP A 122 9.08 9.26 14.42
C TRP A 122 9.46 7.77 14.35
N ALA A 123 10.25 7.35 13.36
CA ALA A 123 10.70 5.96 13.23
C ALA A 123 11.60 5.55 14.41
N TRP A 124 12.44 6.46 14.93
CA TRP A 124 13.28 6.21 16.10
C TRP A 124 12.45 5.96 17.37
N LYS A 125 11.31 6.64 17.51
CA LYS A 125 10.39 6.39 18.61
C LYS A 125 9.86 4.94 18.56
N HIS A 126 9.55 4.44 17.37
CA HIS A 126 9.08 3.06 17.21
C HIS A 126 10.17 2.02 17.48
N ASP A 127 11.42 2.29 17.11
CA ASP A 127 12.56 1.43 17.48
C ASP A 127 12.68 1.32 19.02
N GLY A 128 12.62 2.44 19.74
CA GLY A 128 12.64 2.44 21.20
C GLY A 128 11.47 1.68 21.85
N VAL A 129 10.27 1.74 21.26
CA VAL A 129 9.12 0.94 21.71
C VAL A 129 9.37 -0.56 21.51
N VAL A 130 9.96 -0.96 20.39
CA VAL A 130 10.30 -2.37 20.13
C VAL A 130 11.39 -2.85 21.09
N ASP A 131 12.44 -2.05 21.30
CA ASP A 131 13.52 -2.35 22.25
C ASP A 131 13.00 -2.50 23.69
N HIS A 132 12.09 -1.60 24.09
CA HIS A 132 11.41 -1.70 25.38
C HIS A 132 10.65 -3.03 25.52
N LEU A 133 9.87 -3.41 24.51
CA LEU A 133 9.13 -4.67 24.51
C LEU A 133 10.06 -5.90 24.59
N LEU A 134 11.19 -5.85 23.87
CA LEU A 134 12.21 -6.91 23.89
C LEU A 134 12.86 -7.08 25.26
N THR A 135 13.15 -5.96 25.93
CA THR A 135 13.79 -5.91 27.25
C THR A 135 12.82 -6.27 28.37
N ALA A 136 11.60 -5.75 28.33
CA ALA A 136 10.59 -5.99 29.35
C ALA A 136 9.98 -7.40 29.27
N GLY A 137 10.01 -8.03 28.10
CA GLY A 137 9.47 -9.38 27.88
C GLY A 137 7.93 -9.46 27.88
N GLY A 138 7.25 -8.32 27.92
CA GLY A 138 5.79 -8.24 27.94
C GLY A 138 5.28 -6.80 27.99
N LEU A 139 3.98 -6.62 27.73
CA LEU A 139 3.30 -5.32 27.79
C LEU A 139 3.31 -4.77 29.21
N GLN A 140 3.49 -3.46 29.34
CA GLN A 140 3.51 -2.75 30.61
C GLN A 140 2.21 -1.95 30.82
N THR A 141 2.01 -1.47 32.05
CA THR A 141 0.86 -0.63 32.40
C THR A 141 1.17 0.85 32.22
N ALA A 142 0.12 1.67 32.07
CA ALA A 142 0.27 3.12 31.90
C ALA A 142 1.05 3.79 33.04
N GLY A 143 0.99 3.26 34.26
CA GLY A 143 1.77 3.76 35.39
C GLY A 143 3.29 3.57 35.26
N GLN A 144 3.74 2.67 34.38
CA GLN A 144 5.16 2.35 34.20
C GLN A 144 5.78 3.08 32.99
N VAL A 145 5.00 3.28 31.92
CA VAL A 145 5.48 3.82 30.64
C VAL A 145 4.89 5.19 30.27
N GLY A 146 4.00 5.75 31.11
CA GLY A 146 3.44 7.10 30.93
C GLY A 146 2.78 7.29 29.57
N ASP A 147 3.14 8.35 28.86
CA ASP A 147 2.59 8.67 27.53
C ASP A 147 2.89 7.63 26.45
N MET A 148 3.85 6.71 26.68
CA MET A 148 4.12 5.59 25.78
C MET A 148 3.11 4.44 25.93
N ALA A 149 2.24 4.47 26.94
CA ALA A 149 1.23 3.44 27.17
C ALA A 149 0.31 3.16 25.98
N VAL A 150 0.13 4.16 25.10
CA VAL A 150 -0.61 4.00 23.84
C VAL A 150 -0.02 2.88 22.99
N TYR A 151 1.30 2.69 22.97
CA TYR A 151 1.93 1.66 22.15
C TYR A 151 1.70 0.24 22.68
N ASP A 152 1.53 0.09 24.00
CA ASP A 152 1.21 -1.18 24.63
C ASP A 152 -0.26 -1.59 24.43
N GLN A 153 -1.14 -0.63 24.14
CA GLN A 153 -2.55 -0.88 23.82
C GLN A 153 -2.82 -1.18 22.35
N TRP A 154 -1.88 -0.85 21.47
CA TRP A 154 -1.86 -1.29 20.07
C TRP A 154 -0.53 -1.99 19.75
N PRO A 155 -0.25 -3.13 20.41
CA PRO A 155 1.08 -3.72 20.40
C PRO A 155 1.38 -4.51 19.13
N GLY A 156 0.40 -4.78 18.26
CA GLY A 156 0.51 -5.76 17.19
C GLY A 156 1.67 -5.53 16.23
N PHE A 157 1.87 -4.28 15.80
CA PHE A 157 3.01 -3.92 14.97
C PHE A 157 4.33 -4.11 15.72
N PHE A 158 4.45 -3.58 16.93
CA PHE A 158 5.69 -3.62 17.70
C PHE A 158 6.06 -5.04 18.13
N ALA A 159 5.09 -5.86 18.51
CA ALA A 159 5.29 -7.27 18.82
C ALA A 159 5.75 -8.07 17.59
N ALA A 160 5.19 -7.80 16.41
CA ALA A 160 5.65 -8.42 15.18
C ALA A 160 7.09 -8.01 14.83
N GLN A 161 7.45 -6.74 15.05
CA GLN A 161 8.83 -6.26 14.84
C GLN A 161 9.80 -6.84 15.87
N ALA A 162 9.42 -6.94 17.15
CA ALA A 162 10.21 -7.60 18.18
C ALA A 162 10.48 -9.08 17.82
N ALA A 163 9.46 -9.79 17.33
CA ALA A 163 9.63 -11.15 16.83
C ALA A 163 10.56 -11.21 15.62
N LEU A 164 10.49 -10.23 14.71
CA LEU A 164 11.38 -10.15 13.55
C LEU A 164 12.84 -9.87 13.94
N VAL A 165 13.08 -8.98 14.91
CA VAL A 165 14.41 -8.72 15.47
C VAL A 165 15.03 -10.01 16.00
N ARG A 166 14.27 -10.77 16.80
CA ARG A 166 14.69 -12.08 17.32
C ARG A 166 14.91 -13.12 16.21
N LEU A 167 14.04 -13.16 15.20
CA LEU A 167 14.13 -14.11 14.09
C LEU A 167 15.34 -13.85 13.19
N LEU A 168 15.63 -12.58 12.90
CA LEU A 168 16.77 -12.18 12.08
C LEU A 168 18.10 -12.23 12.85
N GLY A 169 18.05 -12.32 14.18
CA GLY A 169 19.25 -12.27 15.03
C GLY A 169 19.94 -10.91 14.99
N VAL A 170 19.18 -9.84 14.74
CA VAL A 170 19.68 -8.47 14.75
C VAL A 170 19.49 -7.85 16.14
N GLU A 171 20.31 -6.86 16.48
CA GLU A 171 20.28 -6.12 17.75
C GLU A 171 19.05 -5.23 17.89
N SER A 172 18.60 -4.56 16.83
CA SER A 172 17.47 -3.64 16.88
C SER A 172 16.82 -3.43 15.51
N THR A 173 15.68 -2.72 15.48
CA THR A 173 14.99 -2.42 14.23
C THR A 173 15.73 -1.37 13.40
N ALA A 174 16.61 -0.58 14.03
CA ALA A 174 17.50 0.39 13.38
C ALA A 174 18.28 -0.18 12.19
N MET A 175 18.63 -1.47 12.23
CA MET A 175 19.36 -2.13 11.15
C MET A 175 18.59 -2.26 9.83
N TYR A 176 17.25 -2.22 9.86
CA TYR A 176 16.45 -2.44 8.66
C TYR A 176 15.33 -1.41 8.46
N MET A 177 14.98 -0.60 9.46
CA MET A 177 13.86 0.35 9.35
C MET A 177 14.05 1.41 8.25
N ALA A 178 15.30 1.71 7.85
CA ALA A 178 15.56 2.59 6.71
C ALA A 178 15.02 2.03 5.37
N TRP A 179 14.96 0.70 5.23
CA TRP A 179 14.40 0.00 4.07
C TRP A 179 12.88 -0.18 4.11
N TRP A 180 12.26 0.19 5.24
CA TRP A 180 10.84 -0.03 5.45
C TRP A 180 9.93 0.63 4.40
N PRO A 181 10.18 1.88 3.92
CA PRO A 181 9.39 2.48 2.84
C PRO A 181 9.29 1.61 1.58
N LEU A 182 10.37 0.89 1.23
CA LEU A 182 10.35 -0.04 0.11
C LEU A 182 9.50 -1.27 0.46
N VAL A 183 9.72 -1.87 1.63
CA VAL A 183 8.98 -3.06 2.09
C VAL A 183 7.48 -2.79 2.16
N SER A 184 7.08 -1.70 2.81
CA SER A 184 5.68 -1.30 2.97
C SER A 184 5.04 -1.00 1.62
N SER A 185 5.75 -0.33 0.71
CA SER A 185 5.27 -0.08 -0.66
C SER A 185 5.04 -1.39 -1.42
N LEU A 186 5.95 -2.37 -1.31
CA LEU A 186 5.79 -3.69 -1.93
C LEU A 186 4.57 -4.45 -1.39
N MET A 187 4.24 -4.31 -0.11
CA MET A 187 3.03 -4.90 0.49
C MET A 187 1.74 -4.39 -0.17
N LEU A 188 1.74 -3.16 -0.70
CA LEU A 188 0.57 -2.58 -1.38
C LEU A 188 0.35 -3.15 -2.79
N LEU A 189 1.38 -3.72 -3.43
CA LEU A 189 1.31 -4.12 -4.83
C LEU A 189 0.24 -5.18 -5.09
N LEU A 190 0.22 -6.24 -4.28
CA LEU A 190 -0.74 -7.33 -4.41
C LEU A 190 -2.19 -6.85 -4.20
N PRO A 191 -2.56 -6.19 -3.09
CA PRO A 191 -3.94 -5.75 -2.89
C PRO A 191 -4.39 -4.73 -3.94
N LEU A 192 -3.54 -3.80 -4.38
CA LEU A 192 -3.87 -2.87 -5.48
C LEU A 192 -4.18 -3.62 -6.78
N LEU A 193 -3.34 -4.58 -7.17
CA LEU A 193 -3.59 -5.41 -8.35
C LEU A 193 -4.91 -6.18 -8.26
N LEU A 194 -5.24 -6.70 -7.07
CA LEU A 194 -6.51 -7.41 -6.85
C LEU A 194 -7.72 -6.47 -6.93
N ILE A 195 -7.63 -5.27 -6.35
CA ILE A 195 -8.68 -4.24 -6.41
C ILE A 195 -8.93 -3.85 -7.86
N TYR A 196 -7.90 -3.40 -8.59
CA TYR A 196 -8.07 -2.91 -9.96
C TYR A 196 -8.55 -3.99 -10.94
N ARG A 197 -8.11 -5.25 -10.77
CA ARG A 197 -8.62 -6.40 -11.53
C ARG A 197 -10.10 -6.73 -11.29
N THR A 198 -10.72 -6.13 -10.27
CA THR A 198 -12.16 -6.25 -10.04
C THR A 198 -12.97 -5.39 -11.02
N PHE A 199 -12.37 -4.31 -11.54
CA PHE A 199 -13.06 -3.31 -12.35
C PHE A 199 -12.69 -3.36 -13.84
N THR A 200 -11.51 -3.89 -14.19
CA THR A 200 -11.08 -4.01 -15.58
C THR A 200 -10.16 -5.21 -15.77
N GLU A 201 -10.25 -5.82 -16.94
CA GLU A 201 -9.32 -6.85 -17.41
C GLU A 201 -8.18 -6.26 -18.24
N ASP A 202 -8.25 -4.97 -18.60
CA ASP A 202 -7.20 -4.32 -19.39
C ASP A 202 -5.93 -4.15 -18.53
N PRO A 203 -4.85 -4.90 -18.81
CA PRO A 203 -3.61 -4.80 -18.05
C PRO A 203 -3.02 -3.40 -18.12
N ARG A 204 -3.32 -2.64 -19.18
CA ARG A 204 -2.81 -1.29 -19.33
C ARG A 204 -3.36 -0.35 -18.28
N LEU A 205 -4.67 -0.42 -18.04
CA LEU A 205 -5.35 0.38 -17.03
C LEU A 205 -4.91 -0.03 -15.63
N ILE A 206 -4.80 -1.34 -15.37
CA ILE A 206 -4.33 -1.86 -14.08
C ILE A 206 -2.92 -1.35 -13.76
N TRP A 207 -1.97 -1.54 -14.66
CA TRP A 207 -0.58 -1.14 -14.40
C TRP A 207 -0.40 0.37 -14.37
N THR A 208 -1.14 1.12 -15.20
CA THR A 208 -1.13 2.58 -15.15
C THR A 208 -1.70 3.08 -13.82
N ALA A 209 -2.77 2.46 -13.30
CA ALA A 209 -3.32 2.82 -12.00
C ALA A 209 -2.33 2.53 -10.86
N VAL A 210 -1.66 1.37 -10.88
CA VAL A 210 -0.59 1.04 -9.90
C VAL A 210 0.56 2.05 -9.97
N TRP A 211 1.02 2.40 -11.18
CA TRP A 211 2.08 3.39 -11.36
C TRP A 211 1.68 4.76 -10.81
N LEU A 212 0.48 5.24 -11.17
CA LEU A 212 -0.04 6.52 -10.71
C LEU A 212 -0.24 6.53 -9.19
N PHE A 213 -0.68 5.41 -8.61
CA PHE A 213 -0.83 5.28 -7.16
C PHE A 213 0.50 5.53 -6.45
N TYR A 214 1.59 4.87 -6.87
CA TYR A 214 2.89 5.06 -6.21
C TYR A 214 3.46 6.47 -6.42
N VAL A 215 3.37 7.02 -7.64
CA VAL A 215 3.81 8.40 -7.92
C VAL A 215 3.02 9.43 -7.14
N ALA A 216 1.73 9.18 -6.89
CA ALA A 216 0.87 10.07 -6.11
C ALA A 216 0.98 9.85 -4.60
N ASN A 217 1.62 8.76 -4.14
CA ASN A 217 1.72 8.40 -2.73
C ASN A 217 2.85 9.18 -2.03
N TRP A 218 2.64 10.49 -1.86
CA TRP A 218 3.59 11.43 -1.26
C TRP A 218 3.41 11.64 0.25
N VAL A 219 2.30 11.16 0.83
CA VAL A 219 1.89 11.47 2.21
C VAL A 219 2.94 11.05 3.26
N GLY A 220 3.82 10.10 2.91
CA GLY A 220 4.97 9.74 3.74
C GLY A 220 4.60 8.89 4.96
N GLN A 221 3.49 8.15 4.91
CA GLN A 221 3.03 7.23 5.97
C GLN A 221 3.56 5.80 5.76
N ASP A 222 4.42 5.61 4.77
CA ASP A 222 5.07 4.34 4.43
C ASP A 222 6.37 4.10 5.21
N TYR A 223 6.76 5.03 6.09
CA TYR A 223 7.85 4.87 7.07
C TYR A 223 7.58 3.74 8.07
N PHE A 224 8.62 3.36 8.81
CA PHE A 224 8.57 2.33 9.85
C PHE A 224 7.53 2.67 10.93
N SER A 225 6.30 2.21 10.72
CA SER A 225 5.12 2.64 11.48
C SER A 225 4.00 1.60 11.45
N PRO A 226 3.16 1.56 12.49
CA PRO A 226 1.96 0.73 12.46
C PRO A 226 0.96 1.14 11.36
N GLN A 227 0.95 2.43 10.97
CA GLN A 227 0.06 2.96 9.93
C GLN A 227 0.32 2.32 8.57
N SER A 228 1.59 2.10 8.22
CA SER A 228 2.00 1.50 6.94
C SER A 228 1.47 0.06 6.77
N VAL A 229 1.59 -0.78 7.81
CA VAL A 229 1.07 -2.16 7.82
C VAL A 229 -0.45 -2.15 7.83
N ALA A 230 -1.06 -1.30 8.66
CA ALA A 230 -2.51 -1.22 8.76
C ALA A 230 -3.14 -0.78 7.42
N PHE A 231 -2.49 0.11 6.67
CA PHE A 231 -2.95 0.51 5.35
C PHE A 231 -2.88 -0.62 4.32
N ALA A 232 -1.80 -1.43 4.32
CA ALA A 232 -1.72 -2.63 3.50
C ALA A 232 -2.82 -3.64 3.83
N LEU A 233 -3.10 -3.85 5.12
CA LEU A 233 -4.19 -4.71 5.59
C LEU A 233 -5.56 -4.15 5.18
N HIS A 234 -5.77 -2.84 5.27
CA HIS A 234 -6.99 -2.16 4.83
C HIS A 234 -7.26 -2.42 3.34
N LEU A 235 -6.27 -2.21 2.46
CA LEU A 235 -6.40 -2.52 1.04
C LEU A 235 -6.61 -4.02 0.80
N GLY A 236 -5.97 -4.89 1.60
CA GLY A 236 -6.18 -6.33 1.59
C GLY A 236 -7.63 -6.72 1.89
N VAL A 237 -8.24 -6.13 2.91
CA VAL A 237 -9.65 -6.36 3.24
C VAL A 237 -10.55 -5.85 2.11
N LEU A 238 -10.32 -4.65 1.59
CA LEU A 238 -11.08 -4.14 0.44
C LEU A 238 -10.97 -5.06 -0.78
N ALA A 239 -9.78 -5.59 -1.08
CA ALA A 239 -9.58 -6.56 -2.15
C ALA A 239 -10.38 -7.85 -1.94
N VAL A 240 -10.44 -8.36 -0.71
CA VAL A 240 -11.26 -9.53 -0.37
C VAL A 240 -12.74 -9.21 -0.52
N VAL A 241 -13.22 -8.09 0.03
CA VAL A 241 -14.62 -7.69 0.00
C VAL A 241 -15.10 -7.49 -1.45
N LEU A 242 -14.40 -6.67 -2.23
CA LEU A 242 -14.80 -6.35 -3.60
C LEU A 242 -14.82 -7.58 -4.53
N ARG A 243 -14.00 -8.60 -4.26
CA ARG A 243 -13.88 -9.79 -5.13
C ARG A 243 -14.73 -10.98 -4.68
N ARG A 244 -15.05 -11.07 -3.40
CA ARG A 244 -15.63 -12.28 -2.80
C ARG A 244 -17.03 -12.06 -2.21
N TYR A 245 -17.39 -10.82 -1.93
CA TYR A 245 -18.70 -10.45 -1.41
C TYR A 245 -19.51 -9.75 -2.52
N GLY A 246 -20.81 -10.04 -2.61
CA GLY A 246 -21.72 -9.32 -3.52
C GLY A 246 -22.59 -10.14 -4.47
N ARG A 247 -22.42 -11.46 -4.63
CA ARG A 247 -23.37 -12.32 -5.37
C ARG A 247 -23.25 -13.78 -4.94
N SER A 248 -24.14 -14.27 -4.08
CA SER A 248 -24.30 -15.71 -3.91
C SER A 248 -25.56 -16.11 -3.13
N HIS A 249 -26.45 -16.86 -3.79
CA HIS A 249 -27.56 -17.57 -3.17
C HIS A 249 -27.31 -19.07 -3.35
N GLY A 250 -26.87 -19.77 -2.30
CA GLY A 250 -26.65 -21.22 -2.31
C GLY A 250 -25.72 -21.73 -1.21
N GLY A 251 -25.86 -23.00 -0.81
CA GLY A 251 -25.11 -23.60 0.32
C GLY A 251 -23.59 -23.65 0.13
N ARG A 252 -23.10 -24.05 -1.06
CA ARG A 252 -21.66 -24.03 -1.39
C ARG A 252 -21.07 -22.63 -1.36
N ALA A 253 -21.88 -21.62 -1.66
CA ALA A 253 -21.43 -20.24 -1.61
C ALA A 253 -21.32 -19.72 -0.17
N ARG A 254 -22.22 -20.14 0.73
CA ARG A 254 -22.14 -19.84 2.17
C ARG A 254 -20.88 -20.44 2.81
N GLN A 255 -20.50 -21.67 2.45
CA GLN A 255 -19.25 -22.27 2.93
C GLN A 255 -18.01 -21.50 2.45
N ARG A 256 -17.97 -21.08 1.18
CA ARG A 256 -16.88 -20.26 0.64
C ARG A 256 -16.86 -18.87 1.29
N GLN A 257 -18.02 -18.29 1.58
CA GLN A 257 -18.14 -17.02 2.28
C GLN A 257 -17.57 -17.12 3.71
N ALA A 258 -17.81 -18.22 4.43
CA ALA A 258 -17.24 -18.43 5.76
C ALA A 258 -15.69 -18.39 5.74
N VAL A 259 -15.05 -19.03 4.76
CA VAL A 259 -13.59 -18.99 4.59
C VAL A 259 -13.10 -17.55 4.38
N TRP A 260 -13.77 -16.78 3.51
CA TRP A 260 -13.40 -15.39 3.28
C TRP A 260 -13.66 -14.50 4.50
N THR A 261 -14.69 -14.80 5.29
CA THR A 261 -14.94 -14.10 6.55
C THR A 261 -13.84 -14.40 7.56
N VAL A 262 -13.35 -15.64 7.64
CA VAL A 262 -12.19 -15.98 8.50
C VAL A 262 -10.94 -15.22 8.05
N VAL A 263 -10.63 -15.22 6.75
CA VAL A 263 -9.50 -14.45 6.21
C VAL A 263 -9.64 -12.95 6.52
N LEU A 264 -10.82 -12.39 6.29
CA LEU A 264 -11.13 -10.99 6.61
C LEU A 264 -10.94 -10.72 8.11
N SER A 265 -11.49 -11.57 8.99
CA SER A 265 -11.36 -11.42 10.43
C SER A 265 -9.90 -11.44 10.88
N VAL A 266 -9.06 -12.31 10.31
CA VAL A 266 -7.62 -12.35 10.63
C VAL A 266 -6.94 -11.03 10.24
N LEU A 267 -7.20 -10.52 9.04
CA LEU A 267 -6.65 -9.24 8.58
C LEU A 267 -7.14 -8.08 9.45
N VAL A 268 -8.42 -8.06 9.80
CA VAL A 268 -9.01 -7.02 10.66
C VAL A 268 -8.45 -7.08 12.06
N VAL A 269 -8.32 -8.26 12.67
CA VAL A 269 -7.70 -8.41 14.00
C VAL A 269 -6.28 -7.89 13.97
N ALA A 270 -5.46 -8.33 13.00
CA ALA A 270 -4.07 -7.86 12.85
C ALA A 270 -4.00 -6.33 12.71
N MET A 271 -4.94 -5.72 11.98
CA MET A 271 -5.03 -4.28 11.81
C MET A 271 -5.46 -3.57 13.10
N VAL A 272 -6.47 -4.08 13.79
CA VAL A 272 -7.04 -3.52 15.03
C VAL A 272 -6.04 -3.54 16.17
N ILE A 273 -5.26 -4.62 16.32
CA ILE A 273 -4.21 -4.69 17.34
C ILE A 273 -2.99 -3.85 17.00
N SER A 274 -2.84 -3.43 15.73
CA SER A 274 -1.67 -2.66 15.28
C SER A 274 -1.92 -1.16 15.21
N HIS A 275 -3.15 -0.72 14.93
CA HIS A 275 -3.40 0.68 14.66
C HIS A 275 -4.78 1.16 15.12
N GLN A 276 -4.81 2.31 15.77
CA GLN A 276 -6.02 2.91 16.34
C GLN A 276 -7.03 3.44 15.29
N LEU A 277 -6.58 4.18 14.27
CA LEU A 277 -7.48 4.89 13.33
C LEU A 277 -7.96 4.03 12.15
N THR A 278 -7.04 3.32 11.49
CA THR A 278 -7.30 2.57 10.24
C THR A 278 -8.50 1.61 10.28
N PRO A 279 -8.78 0.89 11.39
CA PRO A 279 -10.01 0.10 11.49
C PRO A 279 -11.29 0.92 11.38
N GLY A 280 -11.30 2.14 11.93
CA GLY A 280 -12.41 3.08 11.77
C GLY A 280 -12.58 3.52 10.31
N MET A 281 -11.48 3.86 9.63
CA MET A 281 -11.48 4.20 8.20
C MET A 281 -11.99 3.04 7.33
N LEU A 282 -11.60 1.80 7.67
CA LEU A 282 -12.11 0.60 7.02
C LEU A 282 -13.62 0.44 7.26
N ALA A 283 -14.09 0.59 8.51
CA ALA A 283 -15.50 0.48 8.84
C ALA A 283 -16.35 1.47 8.02
N VAL A 284 -15.93 2.74 7.93
CA VAL A 284 -16.61 3.75 7.11
C VAL A 284 -16.63 3.35 5.63
N SER A 285 -15.50 2.86 5.10
CA SER A 285 -15.40 2.38 3.71
C SER A 285 -16.32 1.21 3.41
N LEU A 286 -16.39 0.22 4.32
CA LEU A 286 -17.27 -0.95 4.19
C LEU A 286 -18.75 -0.58 4.32
N LEU A 287 -19.09 0.33 5.24
CA LEU A 287 -20.45 0.85 5.38
C LEU A 287 -20.90 1.62 4.13
N ALA A 288 -20.00 2.41 3.53
CA ALA A 288 -20.27 3.08 2.25
C ALA A 288 -20.57 2.06 1.12
N LEU A 289 -19.84 0.95 1.07
CA LEU A 289 -20.12 -0.14 0.12
C LEU A 289 -21.48 -0.80 0.35
N CYS A 290 -21.97 -0.91 1.59
CA CYS A 290 -23.29 -1.44 1.90
C CYS A 290 -24.45 -0.57 1.36
N LEU A 291 -24.19 0.71 1.04
CA LEU A 291 -25.16 1.59 0.37
C LEU A 291 -25.46 1.15 -1.07
N LEU A 292 -24.52 0.46 -1.72
CA LEU A 292 -24.72 -0.05 -3.07
C LEU A 292 -25.49 -1.37 -3.02
N ARG A 293 -26.69 -1.40 -3.61
CA ARG A 293 -27.50 -2.64 -3.73
C ARG A 293 -26.73 -3.83 -4.31
N ARG A 294 -25.75 -3.57 -5.18
CA ARG A 294 -24.89 -4.58 -5.83
C ARG A 294 -23.84 -5.18 -4.90
N SER A 295 -23.40 -4.45 -3.88
CA SER A 295 -22.34 -4.85 -2.94
C SER A 295 -22.89 -4.98 -1.50
N ARG A 296 -24.21 -5.06 -1.35
CA ARG A 296 -24.91 -5.05 -0.06
C ARG A 296 -24.76 -6.40 0.64
N ASP A 297 -23.58 -6.61 1.20
CA ASP A 297 -23.32 -7.63 2.20
C ASP A 297 -22.87 -6.93 3.48
N TRP A 298 -23.64 -7.10 4.55
CA TRP A 298 -23.35 -6.48 5.84
C TRP A 298 -22.31 -7.27 6.64
N VAL A 299 -22.01 -8.52 6.26
CA VAL A 299 -21.09 -9.38 7.03
C VAL A 299 -19.71 -8.73 7.18
N PRO A 300 -19.03 -8.25 6.12
CA PRO A 300 -17.73 -7.58 6.28
C PRO A 300 -17.77 -6.36 7.21
N ALA A 301 -18.78 -5.50 7.07
CA ALA A 301 -18.93 -4.29 7.85
C ALA A 301 -19.19 -4.62 9.33
N VAL A 302 -20.15 -5.50 9.60
CA VAL A 302 -20.50 -5.93 10.96
C VAL A 302 -19.33 -6.63 11.63
N THR A 303 -18.66 -7.58 10.95
CA THR A 303 -17.48 -8.25 11.48
C THR A 303 -16.38 -7.24 11.83
N THR A 304 -16.11 -6.27 10.95
CA THR A 304 -15.10 -5.23 11.20
C THR A 304 -15.45 -4.36 12.41
N VAL A 305 -16.70 -3.87 12.46
CA VAL A 305 -17.18 -3.04 13.57
C VAL A 305 -17.15 -3.80 14.89
N VAL A 306 -17.59 -5.05 14.93
CA VAL A 306 -17.61 -5.87 16.15
C VAL A 306 -16.19 -6.08 16.67
N ILE A 307 -15.24 -6.48 15.81
CA ILE A 307 -13.84 -6.70 16.23
C ILE A 307 -13.22 -5.38 16.71
N PHE A 308 -13.44 -4.28 15.98
CA PHE A 308 -12.91 -2.97 16.35
C PHE A 308 -13.47 -2.48 17.69
N LEU A 309 -14.79 -2.52 17.87
CA LEU A 309 -15.44 -2.13 19.11
C LEU A 309 -15.02 -3.03 20.28
N ALA A 310 -14.88 -4.34 20.06
CA ALA A 310 -14.39 -5.25 21.08
C ALA A 310 -13.01 -4.83 21.60
N TRP A 311 -12.09 -4.43 20.73
CA TRP A 311 -10.77 -3.91 21.13
C TRP A 311 -10.86 -2.56 21.86
N CYS A 312 -11.65 -1.63 21.32
CA CYS A 312 -11.89 -0.31 21.93
C CYS A 312 -12.50 -0.42 23.33
N LEU A 313 -13.40 -1.37 23.55
CA LEU A 313 -14.08 -1.59 24.83
C LEU A 313 -13.27 -2.46 25.80
N THR A 314 -12.11 -2.97 25.39
CA THR A 314 -11.23 -3.81 26.23
C THR A 314 -9.82 -3.21 26.29
N ALA A 315 -8.91 -3.67 25.43
CA ALA A 315 -7.49 -3.33 25.47
C ALA A 315 -7.23 -1.82 25.35
N ALA A 316 -7.97 -1.12 24.50
CA ALA A 316 -7.78 0.31 24.27
C ALA A 316 -8.63 1.21 25.21
N LEU A 317 -9.51 0.62 26.03
CA LEU A 317 -10.44 1.36 26.87
C LEU A 317 -9.75 2.39 27.79
N PRO A 318 -8.64 2.07 28.48
CA PRO A 318 -8.02 3.02 29.39
C PRO A 318 -7.58 4.31 28.69
N PHE A 319 -6.96 4.22 27.51
CA PHE A 319 -6.56 5.41 26.76
C PHE A 319 -7.74 6.13 26.12
N LEU A 320 -8.69 5.39 25.54
CA LEU A 320 -9.87 6.01 24.95
C LEU A 320 -10.69 6.77 25.99
N SER A 321 -10.80 6.24 27.21
CA SER A 321 -11.47 6.96 28.31
C SER A 321 -10.76 8.25 28.70
N ALA A 322 -9.42 8.25 28.70
CA ALA A 322 -8.62 9.44 28.99
C ALA A 322 -8.71 10.48 27.86
N ALA A 323 -8.73 10.04 26.60
CA ALA A 323 -8.79 10.89 25.42
C ALA A 323 -10.22 11.36 25.07
N MET A 324 -11.26 10.78 25.67
CA MET A 324 -12.67 11.02 25.32
C MET A 324 -13.06 12.51 25.33
N PRO A 325 -12.70 13.34 26.33
CA PRO A 325 -13.09 14.75 26.34
C PRO A 325 -12.53 15.51 25.12
N ASP A 326 -11.30 15.20 24.72
CA ASP A 326 -10.62 15.83 23.58
C ASP A 326 -11.22 15.37 22.26
N MET A 327 -11.53 14.07 22.17
CA MET A 327 -12.21 13.49 21.01
C MET A 327 -13.58 14.14 20.78
N ILE A 328 -14.39 14.29 21.84
CA ILE A 328 -15.72 14.93 21.75
C ILE A 328 -15.60 16.38 21.29
N ARG A 329 -14.61 17.13 21.81
CA ARG A 329 -14.38 18.53 21.38
C ARG A 329 -13.98 18.64 19.91
N SER A 330 -13.27 17.65 19.37
CA SER A 330 -12.85 17.64 17.96
C SER A 330 -14.01 17.38 16.96
N VAL A 331 -15.13 16.83 17.44
CA VAL A 331 -16.29 16.56 16.59
C VAL A 331 -16.93 17.88 16.18
N GLY A 332 -17.00 18.15 14.88
CA GLY A 332 -17.60 19.36 14.33
C GLY A 332 -16.63 20.55 14.20
N ASP A 333 -15.44 20.49 14.79
CA ASP A 333 -14.39 21.50 14.62
C ASP A 333 -13.60 21.28 13.32
N VAL A 334 -14.27 21.52 12.18
CA VAL A 334 -13.65 21.36 10.86
C VAL A 334 -12.43 22.28 10.70
N GLY A 335 -12.46 23.48 11.29
CA GLY A 335 -11.35 24.43 11.26
C GLY A 335 -10.12 23.85 11.94
N GLY A 336 -10.26 23.36 13.18
CA GLY A 336 -9.19 22.72 13.92
C GLY A 336 -8.72 21.39 13.32
N ASN A 337 -9.62 20.62 12.71
CA ASN A 337 -9.27 19.33 12.09
C ASN A 337 -8.52 19.47 10.76
N VAL A 338 -8.68 20.61 10.08
CA VAL A 338 -7.97 20.97 8.84
C VAL A 338 -6.72 21.80 9.13
N ALA A 339 -6.71 22.55 10.23
CA ALA A 339 -5.53 23.25 10.70
C ALA A 339 -4.45 22.24 11.12
N THR A 340 -3.33 22.26 10.41
CA THR A 340 -2.18 21.40 10.75
C THR A 340 -1.52 21.93 12.02
N GLY A 341 -1.21 21.05 12.98
CA GLY A 341 -0.73 21.43 14.31
C GLY A 341 0.69 21.98 14.35
N TYR A 342 1.14 22.34 15.56
CA TYR A 342 2.48 22.87 15.81
C TYR A 342 3.59 22.02 15.15
N GLY A 343 4.49 22.66 14.41
CA GLY A 343 5.62 22.00 13.71
C GLY A 343 5.35 21.59 12.26
N THR A 344 4.15 21.84 11.72
CA THR A 344 3.79 21.51 10.33
C THR A 344 3.86 22.69 9.37
N THR A 345 3.96 23.93 9.87
CA THR A 345 4.15 25.12 9.02
C THR A 345 5.56 25.08 8.44
N PRO A 346 5.73 24.91 7.11
CA PRO A 346 7.05 24.87 6.52
C PRO A 346 7.71 26.24 6.67
N THR A 347 8.89 26.30 7.27
CA THR A 347 9.61 27.56 7.55
C THR A 347 10.73 27.86 6.54
N GLY A 348 11.32 26.82 5.94
CA GLY A 348 12.37 26.96 4.91
C GLY A 348 11.81 27.05 3.49
N THR A 349 12.57 27.67 2.57
CA THR A 349 12.10 27.92 1.19
C THR A 349 11.78 26.63 0.44
N GLY A 350 12.64 25.62 0.53
CA GLY A 350 12.42 24.32 -0.09
C GLY A 350 11.30 23.51 0.58
N ALA A 351 11.12 23.61 1.90
CA ALA A 351 10.00 22.99 2.59
C ALA A 351 8.64 23.59 2.17
N VAL A 352 8.58 24.91 2.00
CA VAL A 352 7.40 25.61 1.44
C VAL A 352 7.14 25.17 0.00
N ALA A 353 8.19 25.10 -0.83
CA ALA A 353 8.08 24.64 -2.21
C ALA A 353 7.58 23.19 -2.30
N ALA A 354 8.11 22.29 -1.46
CA ALA A 354 7.67 20.89 -1.38
C ALA A 354 6.21 20.78 -0.95
N SER A 355 5.77 21.60 0.02
CA SER A 355 4.37 21.66 0.44
C SER A 355 3.43 22.06 -0.71
N TRP A 356 3.80 23.09 -1.49
CA TRP A 356 3.03 23.49 -2.66
C TRP A 356 3.04 22.43 -3.76
N ALA A 357 4.19 21.80 -4.03
CA ALA A 357 4.29 20.71 -5.00
C ALA A 357 3.37 19.54 -4.63
N ALA A 358 3.33 19.16 -3.36
CA ALA A 358 2.44 18.12 -2.84
C ALA A 358 0.96 18.47 -2.98
N ARG A 359 0.58 19.73 -2.71
CA ARG A 359 -0.79 20.23 -2.92
C ARG A 359 -1.18 20.24 -4.40
N LEU A 360 -0.28 20.70 -5.28
CA LEU A 360 -0.48 20.71 -6.73
C LEU A 360 -0.63 19.30 -7.28
N LEU A 361 0.20 18.36 -6.82
CA LEU A 361 0.09 16.94 -7.18
C LEU A 361 -1.27 16.37 -6.76
N SER A 362 -1.66 16.56 -5.51
CA SER A 362 -2.94 16.08 -4.97
C SER A 362 -4.14 16.67 -5.73
N GLY A 363 -4.12 17.98 -5.95
CA GLY A 363 -5.15 18.67 -6.74
C GLY A 363 -5.21 18.17 -8.18
N THR A 364 -4.06 17.94 -8.81
CA THR A 364 -3.99 17.41 -10.18
C THR A 364 -4.56 16.00 -10.27
N VAL A 365 -4.18 15.11 -9.34
CA VAL A 365 -4.72 13.74 -9.27
C VAL A 365 -6.24 13.76 -9.07
N MET A 366 -6.75 14.61 -8.18
CA MET A 366 -8.18 14.75 -7.94
C MET A 366 -8.92 15.28 -9.17
N LEU A 367 -8.39 16.32 -9.82
CA LEU A 367 -8.98 16.89 -11.04
C LEU A 367 -8.99 15.87 -12.19
N LEU A 368 -7.92 15.09 -12.35
CA LEU A 368 -7.87 14.01 -13.33
C LEU A 368 -8.87 12.90 -13.03
N ALA A 369 -9.05 12.54 -11.75
CA ALA A 369 -10.05 11.57 -11.33
C ALA A 369 -11.48 12.06 -11.65
N VAL A 370 -11.80 13.31 -11.29
CA VAL A 370 -13.10 13.94 -11.59
C VAL A 370 -13.33 14.04 -13.10
N ALA A 371 -12.33 14.49 -13.87
CA ALA A 371 -12.40 14.55 -15.33
C ALA A 371 -12.60 13.15 -15.94
N GLY A 372 -11.96 12.12 -15.40
CA GLY A 372 -12.14 10.72 -15.78
C GLY A 372 -13.59 10.25 -15.59
N VAL A 373 -14.16 10.47 -14.39
CA VAL A 373 -15.55 10.13 -14.07
C VAL A 373 -16.55 10.95 -14.91
N TRP A 374 -16.22 12.20 -15.20
CA TRP A 374 -17.06 13.06 -16.02
C TRP A 374 -17.10 12.55 -17.47
N ARG A 375 -15.93 12.32 -18.08
CA ARG A 375 -15.79 11.90 -19.48
C ARG A 375 -16.25 10.47 -19.72
N GLN A 376 -15.99 9.55 -18.78
CA GLN A 376 -16.30 8.13 -18.93
C GLN A 376 -17.52 7.73 -18.12
N ARG A 377 -18.72 7.89 -18.71
CA ARG A 377 -20.01 7.57 -18.05
C ARG A 377 -20.10 6.13 -17.54
N VAL A 378 -19.38 5.19 -18.17
CA VAL A 378 -19.32 3.79 -17.74
C VAL A 378 -18.74 3.65 -16.33
N LEU A 379 -17.77 4.49 -15.94
CA LEU A 379 -17.16 4.45 -14.60
C LEU A 379 -18.18 4.78 -13.50
N ARG A 380 -19.15 5.64 -13.79
CA ARG A 380 -20.21 6.03 -12.82
C ARG A 380 -21.08 4.86 -12.38
N HIS A 381 -21.16 3.81 -13.19
CA HIS A 381 -21.98 2.63 -12.90
C HIS A 381 -21.10 1.39 -12.65
N GLY A 382 -20.04 1.21 -13.44
CA GLY A 382 -19.15 0.05 -13.37
C GLY A 382 -18.11 0.12 -12.25
N ALA A 383 -17.65 1.33 -11.91
CA ALA A 383 -16.63 1.56 -10.88
C ALA A 383 -17.19 2.30 -9.65
N MET A 384 -18.51 2.36 -9.48
CA MET A 384 -19.14 3.03 -8.34
C MET A 384 -18.63 2.57 -6.96
N PRO A 385 -18.37 1.26 -6.71
CA PRO A 385 -17.74 0.83 -5.46
C PRO A 385 -16.38 1.49 -5.21
N LEU A 386 -15.56 1.66 -6.24
CA LEU A 386 -14.26 2.32 -6.14
C LEU A 386 -14.41 3.81 -5.81
N LEU A 387 -15.35 4.49 -6.45
CA LEU A 387 -15.64 5.91 -6.20
C LEU A 387 -16.16 6.15 -4.77
N LEU A 388 -17.00 5.26 -4.27
CA LEU A 388 -17.49 5.35 -2.89
C LEU A 388 -16.39 5.09 -1.86
N VAL A 389 -15.54 4.09 -2.10
CA VAL A 389 -14.39 3.84 -1.22
C VAL A 389 -13.44 5.04 -1.22
N ALA A 390 -13.16 5.63 -2.38
CA ALA A 390 -12.34 6.84 -2.47
C ALA A 390 -12.98 8.06 -1.76
N ALA A 391 -14.32 8.17 -1.73
CA ALA A 391 -15.00 9.26 -1.03
C ALA A 391 -15.26 8.96 0.46
N ALA A 392 -15.20 7.70 0.88
CA ALA A 392 -15.57 7.26 2.22
C ALA A 392 -14.76 7.90 3.36
N PRO A 393 -13.48 8.28 3.20
CA PRO A 393 -12.72 8.95 4.25
C PRO A 393 -13.14 10.40 4.50
N LEU A 394 -13.79 11.08 3.53
CA LEU A 394 -14.10 12.53 3.63
C LEU A 394 -14.87 12.95 4.89
N PRO A 395 -15.89 12.20 5.38
CA PRO A 395 -16.60 12.54 6.62
C PRO A 395 -15.69 12.58 7.85
N MET A 396 -14.52 11.92 7.81
CA MET A 396 -13.59 11.90 8.94
C MET A 396 -12.97 13.26 9.26
N ILE A 397 -12.94 14.19 8.29
CA ILE A 397 -12.53 15.59 8.53
C ILE A 397 -13.42 16.24 9.59
N VAL A 398 -14.70 15.90 9.64
CA VAL A 398 -15.65 16.45 10.62
C VAL A 398 -15.58 15.68 11.95
N ALA A 399 -15.25 14.39 11.90
CA ALA A 399 -15.40 13.50 13.04
C ALA A 399 -14.21 13.49 14.00
N SER A 400 -12.99 13.82 13.56
CA SER A 400 -11.81 13.82 14.44
C SER A 400 -10.67 14.65 13.88
N SER A 401 -9.88 15.26 14.78
CA SER A 401 -8.62 15.94 14.42
C SER A 401 -7.46 14.97 14.18
N TYR A 402 -7.51 13.76 14.76
CA TYR A 402 -6.42 12.78 14.80
C TYR A 402 -5.02 13.40 14.87
N GLY A 403 -4.71 14.04 16.00
CA GLY A 403 -3.40 14.67 16.20
C GLY A 403 -3.06 15.75 15.17
N SER A 404 -4.06 16.43 14.60
CA SER A 404 -3.98 17.42 13.51
C SER A 404 -3.52 16.87 12.15
N GLU A 405 -3.47 15.55 11.99
CA GLU A 405 -3.06 14.89 10.74
C GLU A 405 -4.25 14.34 9.93
N MET A 406 -5.49 14.64 10.32
CA MET A 406 -6.67 14.06 9.68
C MET A 406 -6.71 14.32 8.16
N ILE A 407 -6.34 15.51 7.70
CA ILE A 407 -6.30 15.82 6.27
C ILE A 407 -5.36 14.88 5.48
N PHE A 408 -4.19 14.55 6.03
CA PHE A 408 -3.24 13.62 5.43
C PHE A 408 -3.78 12.20 5.43
N ARG A 409 -4.47 11.80 6.51
CA ARG A 409 -5.10 10.48 6.60
C ARG A 409 -6.21 10.33 5.58
N VAL A 410 -7.10 11.32 5.47
CA VAL A 410 -8.16 11.33 4.45
C VAL A 410 -7.54 11.19 3.07
N LEU A 411 -6.58 12.04 2.70
CA LEU A 411 -5.90 11.96 1.41
C LEU A 411 -5.27 10.59 1.13
N MET A 412 -4.67 9.95 2.14
CA MET A 412 -4.05 8.63 1.99
C MET A 412 -5.07 7.52 1.70
N PHE A 413 -6.27 7.60 2.28
CA PHE A 413 -7.32 6.58 2.09
C PHE A 413 -8.21 6.83 0.87
N MET A 414 -8.16 8.03 0.26
CA MET A 414 -8.84 8.35 -1.00
C MET A 414 -8.11 7.70 -2.19
#